data_AF-A0A076MX99-F1
#
_entry.id   AF-A0A076MX99-F1
#
_cell.length_a   1.000
_cell.length_b   1.000
_cell.length_c   1.000
_cell.angle_alpha   90.00
_cell.angle_beta   90.00
_cell.angle_gamma   90.00
#
_symmetry.space_group_name_H-M   'P 1'
#
loop_
_entity.id
_entity.type
_entity.pdbx_description
1 polymer ?
#
loop_
_entity_poly.entity_id
_entity_poly.type
_entity_poly.pdbx_seq_one_letter_code
_entity_poly.pdbx_strand_id
1 'polypeptide(L)' 'MPEMNYEFRVHGRCSPQLRQAVGEFSEVRVVPAPPETIIYGAVSDQAHLHGLLLLLEDFGLQIVSVHRIPELPRTEAGDD' A
#
# COMPACT_ATOMS: atom_id res chain seq x y z
N MET A 1 16.96 -3.48 -11.74
CA MET A 1 17.38 -3.17 -10.35
C MET A 1 16.52 -4.05 -9.44
N PRO A 2 17.01 -4.57 -8.31
CA PRO A 2 16.19 -5.46 -7.48
C PRO A 2 15.02 -4.67 -6.89
N GLU A 3 13.79 -5.08 -7.21
CA GLU A 3 12.57 -4.50 -6.67
C GLU A 3 12.52 -4.74 -5.16
N MET A 4 12.17 -3.69 -4.41
CA MET A 4 11.98 -3.77 -2.96
C MET A 4 10.49 -3.76 -2.66
N ASN A 5 9.97 -4.85 -2.10
CA ASN A 5 8.57 -4.92 -1.69
C ASN A 5 8.40 -4.28 -0.32
N TYR A 6 7.35 -3.49 -0.14
CA TYR A 6 7.03 -2.84 1.13
C TYR A 6 5.59 -3.16 1.56
N GLU A 7 5.40 -3.22 2.88
CA GLU A 7 4.13 -3.30 3.58
C GLU A 7 3.93 -1.99 4.37
N PHE A 8 2.80 -1.33 4.15
CA PHE A 8 2.36 -0.16 4.88
C PHE A 8 1.09 -0.51 5.65
N ARG A 9 1.13 -0.39 6.98
CA ARG A 9 -0.06 -0.54 7.83
C ARG A 9 -0.60 0.84 8.15
N VAL A 10 -1.88 1.07 7.88
CA VAL A 10 -2.54 2.36 8.11
C VAL A 10 -3.85 2.20 8.87
N HIS A 11 -4.16 3.14 9.76
CA HIS A 11 -5.47 3.21 10.42
C HIS A 11 -6.42 4.04 9.56
N GLY A 12 -7.59 3.48 9.25
CA GLY A 12 -8.59 4.15 8.42
C GLY A 12 -9.39 3.21 7.52
N ARG A 13 -10.46 3.74 6.92
CA ARG A 13 -11.32 3.02 5.98
C ARG A 13 -10.70 3.05 4.58
N CYS A 14 -10.56 1.89 3.93
CA CYS A 14 -10.26 1.80 2.49
C CYS A 14 -11.41 2.36 1.63
N SER A 15 -11.47 3.68 1.49
CA SER A 15 -12.38 4.34 0.57
C SER A 15 -12.08 3.90 -0.88
N PRO A 16 -13.09 3.84 -1.77
CA PRO A 16 -12.88 3.51 -3.18
C PRO A 16 -11.94 4.51 -3.89
N GLN A 17 -11.90 5.77 -3.42
CA GLN A 17 -10.96 6.80 -3.91
C GLN A 17 -9.50 6.42 -3.63
N LEU A 18 -9.21 5.91 -2.43
CA LEU A 18 -7.87 5.42 -2.08
C LEU A 18 -7.46 4.26 -3.00
N ARG A 19 -8.36 3.31 -3.23
CA ARG A 19 -8.09 2.13 -4.08
C ARG A 19 -7.79 2.52 -5.53
N GLN A 20 -8.39 3.60 -6.01
CA GLN A 20 -8.09 4.13 -7.34
C GLN A 20 -6.73 4.82 -7.38
N ALA A 21 -6.46 5.73 -6.43
CA ALA A 21 -5.20 6.47 -6.37
C ALA A 21 -3.97 5.56 -6.20
N VAL A 22 -4.08 4.50 -5.38
CA VAL A 22 -3.02 3.49 -5.24
C VAL A 22 -2.94 2.55 -6.44
N GLY A 23 -4.04 2.31 -7.14
CA GLY A 23 -4.09 1.44 -8.33
C GLY A 23 -3.43 2.08 -9.56
N GLU A 24 -3.20 3.39 -9.56
CA GLU A 24 -2.37 4.07 -10.56
C GLU A 24 -0.90 3.61 -10.53
N PHE A 25 -0.47 3.02 -9.41
CA PHE A 25 0.82 2.37 -9.27
C PHE A 25 0.68 0.88 -9.62
N SER A 26 1.27 0.48 -10.74
CA SER A 26 1.10 -0.86 -11.36
C SER A 26 1.51 -2.05 -10.46
N GLU A 27 2.11 -1.80 -9.31
CA GLU A 27 2.69 -2.80 -8.41
C GLU A 27 2.22 -2.64 -6.95
N VAL A 28 1.11 -1.90 -6.72
CA VAL A 28 0.54 -1.68 -5.39
C VAL A 28 -0.77 -2.47 -5.20
N ARG A 29 -0.92 -3.10 -4.04
CA ARG A 29 -2.06 -3.94 -3.64
C ARG A 29 -2.59 -3.50 -2.29
N VAL A 30 -3.90 -3.28 -2.18
CA VAL A 30 -4.56 -2.90 -0.92
C VAL A 30 -5.40 -4.05 -0.40
N VAL A 31 -5.16 -4.43 0.85
CA VAL A 31 -5.93 -5.47 1.55
C VAL A 31 -6.63 -4.85 2.77
N PRO A 32 -7.96 -4.96 2.89
CA PRO A 32 -8.67 -4.53 4.08
C PRO A 32 -8.42 -5.51 5.23
N ALA A 33 -7.84 -5.04 6.34
CA ALA A 33 -7.88 -5.76 7.61
C ALA A 33 -8.63 -4.90 8.66
N PRO A 34 -9.41 -5.50 9.57
CA PRO A 34 -9.99 -4.77 10.69
C PRO A 34 -8.97 -4.70 11.85
N PRO A 35 -8.75 -3.54 12.51
CA PRO A 35 -9.10 -2.14 12.18
C PRO A 35 -8.08 -1.42 11.28
N GLU A 36 -7.17 -2.15 10.64
CA GLU A 36 -5.99 -1.61 9.95
C GLU A 36 -5.97 -2.00 8.46
N THR A 37 -5.80 -1.03 7.58
CA THR A 37 -5.58 -1.31 6.15
C THR A 37 -4.11 -1.67 5.93
N ILE A 38 -3.85 -2.73 5.18
CA ILE A 38 -2.49 -3.09 4.76
C ILE A 38 -2.34 -2.81 3.26
N ILE A 39 -1.34 -2.02 2.90
CA ILE A 39 -1.00 -1.68 1.54
C ILE A 39 0.35 -2.30 1.24
N TYR A 40 0.42 -3.11 0.20
CA TYR A 40 1.67 -3.65 -0.31
C TYR A 40 2.06 -2.91 -1.57
N GLY A 41 3.32 -2.56 -1.75
CA GLY A 41 3.78 -1.87 -2.95
C GLY A 41 5.20 -2.24 -3.32
N ALA A 42 5.46 -2.40 -4.62
CA ALA A 42 6.84 -2.32 -5.09
C ALA A 42 7.25 -0.85 -5.16
N VAL A 43 8.36 -0.54 -4.52
CA VAL A 43 8.89 0.82 -4.48
C VAL A 43 10.24 0.81 -5.17
N SER A 44 10.33 1.60 -6.24
CA SER A 44 11.50 1.63 -7.13
C SER A 44 12.68 2.37 -6.48
N ASP A 45 12.40 3.48 -5.79
CA ASP A 45 13.39 4.39 -5.23
C ASP A 45 12.84 5.19 -4.04
N GLN A 46 13.72 5.88 -3.30
CA GLN A 46 13.32 6.67 -2.13
C GLN A 46 12.35 7.82 -2.47
N ALA A 47 12.46 8.43 -3.65
CA ALA A 47 11.51 9.43 -4.11
C ALA A 47 10.11 8.84 -4.33
N HIS A 48 10.04 7.61 -4.85
CA HIS A 48 8.79 6.87 -5.04
C HIS A 48 8.17 6.53 -3.68
N LEU A 49 8.98 6.11 -2.69
CA LEU A 49 8.53 5.89 -1.32
C LEU A 49 7.90 7.15 -0.72
N HIS A 50 8.61 8.28 -0.81
CA HIS A 50 8.17 9.54 -0.23
C HIS A 50 6.87 10.05 -0.85
N GLY A 51 6.71 9.89 -2.16
CA GLY A 51 5.46 10.23 -2.85
C GLY A 51 4.27 9.40 -2.35
N LEU A 52 4.47 8.11 -2.12
CA LEU A 52 3.42 7.24 -1.57
C LEU A 52 3.06 7.62 -0.13
N LEU A 53 4.04 7.95 0.71
CA LEU A 53 3.79 8.40 2.09
C LEU A 53 2.94 9.67 2.12
N LEU A 54 3.31 10.68 1.32
CA LEU A 54 2.56 11.93 1.21
C LEU A 54 1.13 11.72 0.72
N LEU A 55 0.94 10.84 -0.27
CA LEU A 55 -0.38 10.51 -0.79
C LEU A 55 -1.28 9.92 0.29
N LEU A 56 -0.74 8.98 1.08
CA LEU A 56 -1.49 8.37 2.19
C LEU A 56 -1.86 9.41 3.26
N GLU A 57 -0.95 10.33 3.57
CA GLU A 57 -1.22 11.44 4.49
C GLU A 57 -2.30 12.40 3.94
N ASP A 58 -2.29 12.71 2.64
CA ASP A 58 -3.30 13.56 1.98
C ASP A 58 -4.71 12.96 2.07
N PHE A 59 -4.82 11.63 2.01
CA PHE A 59 -6.08 10.91 2.26
C PHE A 59 -6.48 10.83 3.74
N GLY A 60 -5.73 11.43 4.65
CA GLY A 60 -5.99 11.42 6.09
C GLY A 60 -5.71 10.07 6.75
N LEU A 61 -4.90 9.21 6.12
CA LEU A 61 -4.51 7.93 6.68
C LEU A 61 -3.34 8.11 7.63
N GLN A 62 -3.40 7.45 8.78
CA GLN A 62 -2.30 7.44 9.74
C GLN A 62 -1.45 6.20 9.50
N ILE A 63 -0.20 6.40 9.06
CA ILE A 63 0.75 5.31 8.84
C ILE A 63 1.30 4.87 10.20
N VAL A 64 1.03 3.62 10.58
CA VAL A 64 1.44 3.07 11.87
C VAL A 64 2.73 2.28 11.80
N SER A 65 3.03 1.65 10.66
CA SER A 65 4.29 0.95 10.44
C SER A 65 4.59 0.78 8.95
N VAL A 66 5.88 0.79 8.61
CA VAL A 66 6.39 0.51 7.27
C VAL A 66 7.46 -0.57 7.37
N HIS A 67 7.26 -1.68 6.67
CA HIS A 67 8.21 -2.79 6.62
C HIS A 67 8.59 -3.12 5.20
N ARG A 68 9.87 -3.38 4.96
CA ARG A 68 10.29 -4.00 3.70
C ARG A 68 10.06 -5.51 3.80
N ILE A 69 9.37 -6.08 2.82
CA ILE A 69 9.08 -7.52 2.73
C ILE A 69 9.87 -8.15 1.57
N PRO A 70 10.13 -9.47 1.61
CA PRO A 70 10.92 -10.15 0.59
C PRO A 70 10.14 -10.41 -0.72
N GLU A 71 8.81 -10.52 -0.65
CA GLU A 71 7.93 -10.73 -1.80
C GLU A 71 6.55 -10.11 -1.55
N LEU A 72 5.90 -9.61 -2.62
CA LEU A 72 4.51 -9.16 -2.58
C LEU A 72 3.58 -10.36 -2.37
N PRO A 73 2.64 -10.32 -1.41
CA PRO A 73 1.70 -11.41 -1.23
C PRO A 73 0.88 -11.62 -2.51
N ARG A 74 0.75 -12.87 -2.95
CA ARG A 74 -0.21 -13.22 -4.00
C ARG A 74 -1.60 -12.93 -3.45
N THR A 75 -2.31 -12.00 -4.08
CA THR A 75 -3.75 -11.86 -3.87
C THR A 75 -4.40 -13.12 -4.43
N GLU A 76 -4.79 -14.05 -3.55
CA GLU A 76 -5.94 -14.91 -3.82
C GLU A 76 -7.14 -13.97 -3.87
N ALA A 77 -7.39 -13.40 -5.04
CA ALA A 77 -8.64 -12.70 -5.29
C ALA A 77 -9.70 -13.77 -5.11
N GLY A 78 -10.50 -13.64 -4.05
CA GLY A 78 -11.64 -14.51 -3.82
C GLY A 78 -12.43 -14.60 -5.12
N ASP A 79 -12.53 -15.81 -5.65
CA ASP A 79 -13.59 -16.23 -6.54
C ASP A 79 -14.87 -16.22 -5.67
N ASP A 80 -15.59 -15.09 -5.68
CA ASP A 80 -17.02 -14.94 -5.32
C ASP A 80 -17.57 -13.61 -5.87
#